data_AF-A0A358MB31-F1
#
_entry.id   AF-A0A358MB31-F1
#
_cell.length_a   1.000
_cell.length_b   1.000
_cell.length_c   1.000
_cell.angle_alpha   90.00
_cell.angle_beta   90.00
_cell.angle_gamma   90.00
#
_symmetry.space_group_name_H-M   'P 1'
#
loop_
_entity.id
_entity.type
_entity.pdbx_description
1 polymer ?
#
loop_
_entity_poly.entity_id
_entity_poly.type
_entity_poly.pdbx_seq_one_letter_code
_entity_poly.pdbx_strand_id
1 'polypeptide(L)'
;MRLRVINLGLPKSGTTTLAHALKVAGLKVADYRIRRRQTAQPDLHGAFVAQMMYRGLYEAGDPLIHMEEFDGFSEISTVAKGLSIWPQTDFNIIDAIR
;
A
#
# COMPACT_ATOMS: atom_id res chain seq x y z
N MET A 1 -3.89 0.41 19.66
CA MET A 1 -2.81 0.33 18.64
C MET A 1 -3.10 -0.86 17.73
N ARG A 2 -3.08 -0.64 16.41
CA ARG A 2 -3.18 -1.69 15.39
C ARG A 2 -1.83 -1.86 14.72
N LEU A 3 -1.39 -3.08 14.45
CA LEU A 3 -0.16 -3.35 13.72
C LEU A 3 -0.32 -2.90 12.26
N ARG A 4 0.65 -2.13 11.75
CA ARG A 4 0.81 -1.83 10.32
C ARG A 4 2.19 -2.32 9.87
N VAL A 5 2.21 -3.09 8.79
CA VAL A 5 3.45 -3.59 8.18
C VAL A 5 3.63 -2.90 6.83
N ILE A 6 4.66 -2.05 6.72
CA ILE A 6 5.00 -1.35 5.48
C ILE A 6 6.30 -1.93 4.97
N ASN A 7 6.27 -2.57 3.80
CA ASN A 7 7.48 -3.03 3.14
C ASN A 7 8.08 -1.93 2.28
N LEU A 8 9.35 -1.62 2.50
CA LEU A 8 10.10 -0.63 1.72
C LEU A 8 10.96 -1.26 0.60
N GLY A 9 10.86 -2.58 0.40
CA GLY A 9 11.57 -3.29 -0.66
C GLY A 9 11.15 -2.82 -2.06
N LEU A 10 12.11 -2.77 -2.99
CA LEU A 10 11.88 -2.44 -4.40
C LEU A 10 11.19 -3.61 -5.15
N PRO A 11 10.58 -3.37 -6.32
CA PRO A 11 10.05 -4.44 -7.16
C PRO A 11 11.05 -5.56 -7.39
N LYS A 12 10.56 -6.81 -7.40
CA LYS A 12 11.36 -8.03 -7.57
C LYS A 12 12.32 -8.37 -6.42
N SER A 13 12.19 -7.72 -5.26
CA SER A 13 12.91 -8.09 -4.01
C SER A 13 12.22 -9.18 -3.17
N GLY A 14 11.20 -9.85 -3.70
CA GLY A 14 10.39 -10.82 -2.94
C GLY A 14 9.11 -10.26 -2.31
N THR A 15 8.64 -9.10 -2.78
CA THR A 15 7.40 -8.44 -2.30
C THR A 15 6.18 -9.36 -2.34
N THR A 16 6.01 -10.17 -3.39
CA THR A 16 4.93 -11.17 -3.50
C THR A 16 5.04 -12.28 -2.45
N THR A 17 6.26 -12.74 -2.15
CA THR A 17 6.51 -13.77 -1.13
C THR A 17 6.14 -13.23 0.25
N LEU A 18 6.55 -12.01 0.57
CA LEU A 18 6.16 -11.33 1.80
C LEU A 18 4.64 -11.15 1.89
N ALA A 19 4.00 -10.70 0.81
CA ALA A 19 2.54 -10.53 0.76
C ALA A 19 1.79 -11.83 1.08
N HIS A 20 2.31 -12.96 0.59
CA HIS A 20 1.76 -14.29 0.88
C HIS A 20 1.95 -14.66 2.36
N ALA A 21 3.17 -14.49 2.91
CA ALA A 21 3.45 -14.79 4.31
C ALA A 21 2.56 -13.98 5.27
N LEU A 22 2.38 -12.69 5.02
CA LEU A 22 1.50 -11.83 5.82
C LEU A 22 0.03 -12.29 5.76
N LYS A 23 -0.47 -12.69 4.57
CA LYS A 23 -1.83 -13.24 4.44
C LYS A 23 -2.01 -14.56 5.19
N VAL A 24 -1.01 -15.46 5.13
CA VAL A 24 -1.02 -16.72 5.90
C VAL A 24 -1.01 -16.45 7.41
N ALA A 25 -0.34 -15.38 7.84
CA ALA A 25 -0.36 -14.91 9.23
C ALA A 25 -1.70 -14.24 9.64
N GLY A 26 -2.71 -14.20 8.77
CA GLY A 26 -4.04 -13.65 9.07
C GLY A 26 -4.18 -12.14 8.83
N LEU A 27 -3.18 -11.49 8.23
CA LEU A 27 -3.22 -10.04 7.97
C LEU A 27 -3.92 -9.73 6.65
N LYS A 28 -4.64 -8.61 6.62
CA LYS A 28 -5.25 -8.09 5.40
C LYS A 28 -4.24 -7.24 4.63
N VAL A 29 -3.76 -7.74 3.49
CA VAL A 29 -2.63 -7.12 2.77
C VAL A 29 -3.07 -6.42 1.49
N ALA A 30 -2.63 -5.17 1.29
CA ALA A 30 -2.64 -4.44 0.03
C ALA A 30 -1.31 -4.66 -0.72
N ASP A 31 -1.39 -5.01 -2.01
CA ASP A 31 -0.23 -5.43 -2.80
C ASP A 31 -0.37 -4.93 -4.24
N TYR A 32 0.35 -3.86 -4.59
CA TYR A 32 0.37 -3.15 -5.88
C TYR A 32 -0.98 -2.53 -6.30
N ARG A 33 -2.02 -3.35 -6.43
CA ARG A 33 -3.37 -2.96 -6.86
C ARG A 33 -4.43 -3.65 -6.00
N ILE A 34 -5.31 -2.86 -5.39
CA ILE A 34 -6.37 -3.36 -4.52
C ILE A 34 -7.44 -4.06 -5.36
N ARG A 35 -7.73 -5.32 -5.07
CA ARG A 35 -8.73 -6.13 -5.78
C ARG A 35 -10.09 -6.04 -5.11
N ARG A 36 -11.16 -6.10 -5.90
CA ARG A 36 -12.55 -6.07 -5.41
C ARG A 36 -12.84 -7.08 -4.28
N ARG A 37 -12.25 -8.27 -4.31
CA ARG A 37 -12.42 -9.27 -3.24
C ARG A 37 -11.77 -8.88 -1.90
N GLN A 38 -10.88 -7.89 -1.89
CA GLN A 38 -10.18 -7.47 -0.68
C GLN A 38 -10.97 -6.43 0.09
N THR A 39 -11.95 -5.74 -0.51
CA THR A 39 -12.62 -4.61 0.12
C THR A 39 -14.04 -4.43 -0.36
N ALA A 40 -14.91 -4.01 0.56
CA ALA A 40 -16.26 -3.59 0.22
C ALA A 40 -16.30 -2.16 -0.36
N GLN A 41 -15.24 -1.36 -0.18
CA GLN A 41 -15.21 0.04 -0.62
C GLN A 41 -15.01 0.14 -2.13
N PRO A 42 -15.99 0.66 -2.90
CA PRO A 42 -15.91 0.69 -4.36
C PRO A 42 -14.76 1.55 -4.89
N ASP A 43 -14.43 2.65 -4.20
CA ASP A 43 -13.38 3.59 -4.62
C ASP A 43 -11.97 2.97 -4.59
N LEU A 44 -11.79 1.91 -3.80
CA LEU A 44 -10.53 1.18 -3.74
C LEU A 44 -10.44 0.09 -4.82
N HIS A 45 -11.52 -0.24 -5.54
CA HIS A 45 -11.52 -1.34 -6.51
C HIS A 45 -10.63 -1.01 -7.70
N GLY A 46 -9.49 -1.71 -7.77
CA GLY A 46 -8.51 -1.50 -8.82
C GLY A 46 -7.65 -0.26 -8.63
N ALA A 47 -7.71 0.40 -7.47
CA ALA A 47 -6.80 1.49 -7.13
C ALA A 47 -5.36 0.98 -6.95
N PHE A 48 -4.38 1.76 -7.38
CA PHE A 48 -2.97 1.49 -7.09
C PHE A 48 -2.65 1.95 -5.67
N VAL A 49 -1.96 1.12 -4.90
CA VAL A 49 -1.58 1.44 -3.51
C VAL A 49 -0.77 2.73 -3.47
N ALA A 50 0.19 2.87 -4.39
CA ALA A 50 1.03 4.05 -4.50
C ALA A 50 0.22 5.36 -4.63
N GLN A 51 -0.79 5.37 -5.50
CA GLN A 51 -1.62 6.55 -5.72
C GLN A 51 -2.47 6.88 -4.49
N MET A 52 -3.01 5.85 -3.82
CA MET A 52 -3.78 6.05 -2.60
C MET A 52 -2.94 6.64 -1.46
N MET A 53 -1.65 6.26 -1.38
CA MET A 53 -0.72 6.86 -0.42
C MET A 53 -0.54 8.36 -0.63
N TYR A 54 -0.26 8.78 -1.86
CA TYR A 54 -0.14 10.21 -2.16
C TYR A 54 -1.46 10.95 -2.01
N ARG A 55 -2.58 10.33 -2.36
CA ARG A 55 -3.92 10.91 -2.13
C ARG A 55 -4.13 11.20 -0.64
N GLY A 56 -3.87 10.23 0.23
CA GLY A 56 -3.99 10.41 1.68
C GLY A 56 -3.04 11.48 2.22
N LEU A 57 -1.79 11.48 1.76
CA LEU A 57 -0.80 12.50 2.15
C LEU A 57 -1.29 13.91 1.82
N TYR A 58 -1.76 14.14 0.58
CA TYR A 58 -2.15 15.48 0.14
C TYR A 58 -3.52 15.93 0.66
N GLU A 59 -4.45 15.01 0.91
CA GLU A 59 -5.78 15.36 1.41
C GLU A 59 -5.82 15.54 2.93
N ALA A 60 -5.08 14.74 3.68
CA ALA A 60 -5.21 14.65 5.14
C ALA A 60 -3.87 14.61 5.91
N GLY A 61 -2.74 14.56 5.22
CA GLY A 61 -1.42 14.36 5.86
C GLY A 61 -1.15 12.93 6.32
N ASP A 62 -2.07 11.99 6.10
CA ASP A 62 -1.93 10.56 6.44
C ASP A 62 -2.03 9.70 5.16
N PRO A 63 -0.92 9.10 4.70
CA PRO A 63 -0.92 8.26 3.51
C PRO A 63 -1.81 7.01 3.58
N LEU A 64 -2.21 6.56 4.77
CA LEU A 64 -2.98 5.33 4.95
C LEU A 64 -4.47 5.58 5.21
N ILE A 65 -4.91 6.84 5.28
CA ILE A 65 -6.28 7.24 5.67
C ILE A 65 -7.39 6.57 4.84
N HIS A 66 -7.14 6.30 3.55
CA HIS A 66 -8.11 5.66 2.66
C HIS A 66 -7.98 4.14 2.62
N MET A 67 -6.96 3.58 3.26
CA MET A 67 -6.61 2.15 3.23
C MET A 67 -6.58 1.57 4.64
N GLU A 68 -7.35 2.17 5.56
CA GLU A 68 -7.32 1.81 6.97
C GLU A 68 -7.67 0.34 7.22
N GLU A 69 -8.41 -0.33 6.34
CA GLU A 69 -8.74 -1.74 6.49
C GLU A 69 -7.56 -2.71 6.31
N PHE A 70 -6.42 -2.29 5.74
CA PHE A 70 -5.28 -3.17 5.43
C PHE A 70 -4.18 -3.15 6.51
N ASP A 71 -3.82 -4.29 7.09
CA ASP A 71 -2.72 -4.39 8.05
C ASP A 71 -1.34 -4.35 7.39
N GLY A 72 -1.22 -4.78 6.13
CA GLY A 72 0.07 -4.93 5.45
C GLY A 72 0.10 -4.30 4.06
N PHE A 73 1.24 -3.70 3.71
CA PHE A 73 1.50 -3.06 2.43
C PHE A 73 2.81 -3.62 1.85
N SER A 74 2.71 -4.53 0.87
CA SER A 74 3.85 -5.31 0.39
C SER A 74 4.55 -4.74 -0.84
N GLU A 75 3.80 -4.38 -1.88
CA GLU A 75 4.30 -3.68 -3.06
C GLU A 75 3.60 -2.33 -3.13
N ILE A 76 4.34 -1.26 -2.84
CA ILE A 76 3.80 0.09 -2.77
C ILE A 76 4.26 0.98 -3.93
N SER A 77 5.14 0.48 -4.82
CA SER A 77 5.47 1.22 -6.04
C SER A 77 4.47 0.96 -7.16
N THR A 78 4.42 1.87 -8.12
CA THR A 78 3.63 1.70 -9.33
C THR A 78 4.41 2.20 -10.54
N VAL A 79 4.79 1.26 -11.40
CA VAL A 79 5.33 1.53 -12.74
C VAL A 79 4.38 0.89 -13.76
N ALA A 80 3.36 1.65 -14.15
CA ALA A 80 2.35 1.20 -15.12
C ALA A 80 1.54 2.37 -15.65
N LYS A 81 0.98 2.24 -16.87
CA LYS A 81 0.08 3.24 -17.45
C LYS A 81 0.65 4.68 -17.47
N GLY A 82 1.95 4.82 -17.73
CA GLY A 82 2.64 6.12 -17.71
C GLY A 82 2.94 6.66 -16.30
N LEU A 83 2.61 5.91 -15.25
CA LEU A 83 2.97 6.26 -13.87
C LEU A 83 4.35 5.72 -13.52
N SER A 84 5.10 6.49 -12.73
CA SER A 84 6.33 6.11 -12.05
C SER A 84 6.26 6.68 -10.63
N ILE A 85 5.79 5.88 -9.68
CA ILE A 85 5.50 6.31 -8.31
C ILE A 85 6.24 5.38 -7.34
N TRP A 86 6.98 5.98 -6.40
CA TRP A 86 7.93 5.27 -5.53
C TRP A 86 7.80 5.73 -4.05
N PRO A 87 6.68 5.42 -3.37
CA PRO A 87 6.47 5.88 -2.00
C PRO A 87 7.54 5.38 -1.02
N GLN A 88 8.12 4.19 -1.28
CA GLN A 88 9.19 3.61 -0.44
C GLN A 88 10.53 4.38 -0.50
N THR A 89 10.67 5.32 -1.42
CA THR A 89 11.86 6.18 -1.55
C THR A 89 11.56 7.66 -1.26
N ASP A 90 10.33 7.99 -0.86
CA ASP A 90 9.90 9.35 -0.60
C ASP A 90 9.89 9.62 0.91
N PHE A 91 10.73 10.55 1.35
CA PHE A 91 10.85 10.91 2.76
C PHE A 91 9.55 11.48 3.35
N ASN A 92 8.76 12.24 2.58
CA ASN A 92 7.51 12.80 3.08
C ASN A 92 6.49 11.70 3.35
N ILE A 93 6.43 10.68 2.49
CA ILE A 93 5.57 9.50 2.72
C ILE A 93 6.07 8.72 3.94
N ILE A 94 7.36 8.41 4.01
CA ILE A 94 7.93 7.60 5.09
C ILE A 94 7.77 8.28 6.45
N ASP A 95 7.98 9.59 6.51
CA ASP A 95 7.82 10.38 7.74
C ASP A 95 6.35 10.45 8.17
N ALA A 96 5.42 10.63 7.24
CA ALA A 96 3.99 10.70 7.55
C ALA A 96 3.36 9.34 7.95
N ILE A 97 3.99 8.21 7.60
CA ILE A 97 3.51 6.85 7.95
C ILE A 97 4.04 6.37 9.31
N ARG A 98 5.10 7.00 9.85
CA ARG A 98 5.73 6.62 11.12
C ARG A 98 4.80 6.83 12.32
#